data_AF-A0A2E7H6N9-F1
#
_entry.id   AF-A0A2E7H6N9-F1
#
_cell.length_a   1.000
_cell.length_b   1.000
_cell.length_c   1.000
_cell.angle_alpha   90.00
_cell.angle_beta   90.00
_cell.angle_gamma   90.00
#
_symmetry.space_group_name_H-M   'P 1'
#
loop_
_entity.id
_entity.type
_entity.pdbx_description
1 polymer ?
#
loop_
_entity_poly.entity_id
_entity_poly.type
_entity_poly.pdbx_seq_one_letter_code
_entity_poly.pdbx_strand_id
1 'polypeptide(L)'
;MKKALIIFSSVLFVACSSPLDNKYSEGSFEEDAKQLRSEVDSADAMLLMGSILRLTMQQEDLTQMTYGQILENGKAWKAEQDRIEAEQKALQEKAAREEAER
;
A
#
# COMPACT_ATOMS: atom_id res chain seq x y z
N MET A 1 35.53 44.33 -1.17
CA MET A 1 35.48 43.55 -2.42
C MET A 1 34.88 42.17 -2.15
N LYS A 2 33.95 41.76 -3.03
CA LYS A 2 33.44 40.41 -3.36
C LYS A 2 33.44 39.35 -2.25
N LYS A 3 32.28 39.05 -1.66
CA LYS A 3 31.22 38.12 -2.17
C LYS A 3 31.67 36.65 -2.12
N ALA A 4 31.04 35.86 -1.23
CA ALA A 4 30.51 34.54 -1.57
C ALA A 4 29.54 34.07 -0.48
N LEU A 5 28.26 34.37 -0.70
CA LEU A 5 27.12 33.65 -0.13
C LEU A 5 27.21 32.18 -0.56
N ILE A 6 27.34 31.24 0.38
CA ILE A 6 27.01 29.84 0.11
C ILE A 6 25.58 29.63 0.62
N ILE A 7 24.64 30.02 -0.24
CA ILE A 7 23.27 29.52 -0.18
C ILE A 7 23.38 28.06 -0.62
N PHE A 8 23.19 27.13 0.32
CA PHE A 8 22.96 25.73 0.01
C PHE A 8 21.61 25.65 -0.70
N SER A 9 21.63 25.92 -2.01
CA SER A 9 20.51 25.69 -2.91
C SER A 9 20.40 24.18 -3.04
N SER A 10 19.64 23.58 -2.12
CA SER A 10 19.08 22.25 -2.31
C SER A 10 18.17 22.36 -3.53
N VAL A 11 18.73 22.01 -4.68
CA VAL A 11 18.01 21.87 -5.94
C VAL A 11 16.85 20.92 -5.67
N LEU A 12 15.65 21.50 -5.57
CA LEU A 12 14.39 20.80 -5.61
C LEU A 12 14.32 20.11 -6.98
N PHE A 13 14.76 18.86 -7.02
CA PHE A 13 14.37 17.93 -8.07
C PHE A 13 12.88 17.60 -7.85
N VAL A 14 12.00 18.56 -8.17
CA VAL A 14 10.58 18.26 -8.43
C VAL A 14 10.51 17.63 -9.82
N ALA A 15 11.21 16.51 -10.00
CA ALA A 15 10.94 15.60 -11.09
C ALA A 15 9.64 14.87 -10.74
N CYS A 16 8.84 14.50 -11.74
CA CYS A 16 7.56 13.80 -11.67
C CYS A 16 7.59 12.50 -10.84
N SER A 17 7.76 12.56 -9.53
CA SER A 17 7.62 11.44 -8.62
C SER A 17 6.13 11.14 -8.47
N SER A 18 5.77 9.87 -8.58
CA SER A 18 4.39 9.46 -8.34
C SER A 18 4.03 9.78 -6.89
N PRO A 19 2.78 10.14 -6.57
CA PRO A 19 2.33 10.20 -5.18
C PRO A 19 2.55 8.88 -4.41
N LEU A 20 2.70 7.75 -5.12
CA LEU A 20 3.08 6.47 -4.54
C LEU A 20 4.50 6.45 -3.94
N ASP A 21 5.40 7.30 -4.41
CA ASP A 21 6.78 7.38 -3.90
C ASP A 21 6.88 8.18 -2.59
N ASN A 22 5.80 8.89 -2.20
CA ASN A 22 5.76 9.63 -0.96
C ASN A 22 5.68 8.67 0.24
N LYS A 23 6.43 8.99 1.30
CA LYS A 23 6.28 8.33 2.59
C LYS A 23 4.91 8.61 3.18
N TYR A 24 4.32 7.60 3.79
CA TYR A 24 3.07 7.76 4.54
C TYR A 24 3.28 8.69 5.73
N SER A 25 2.33 9.59 5.93
CA SER A 25 2.26 10.48 7.07
C SER A 25 0.79 10.80 7.37
N GLU A 26 0.37 10.61 8.61
CA GLU A 26 -1.00 10.95 9.05
C GLU A 26 -1.32 12.43 8.81
N GLY A 27 -0.33 13.32 8.97
CA GLY A 27 -0.51 14.76 8.84
C GLY A 27 -0.71 15.27 7.40
N SER A 28 -0.21 14.54 6.40
CA SER A 28 -0.40 14.87 4.97
C SER A 28 -1.40 13.95 4.28
N PHE A 29 -1.92 12.94 4.99
CA PHE A 29 -2.71 11.87 4.41
C PHE A 29 -3.90 12.35 3.57
N GLU A 30 -4.62 13.39 4.03
CA GLU A 30 -5.78 13.90 3.29
C GLU A 30 -5.38 14.48 1.92
N GLU A 31 -4.26 15.20 1.86
CA GLU A 31 -3.74 15.79 0.62
C GLU A 31 -3.15 14.71 -0.28
N ASP A 32 -2.36 13.81 0.29
CA ASP A 32 -1.78 12.68 -0.44
C ASP A 32 -2.88 11.78 -1.04
N ALA A 33 -3.96 11.52 -0.29
CA ALA A 33 -5.09 10.72 -0.76
C ALA A 33 -5.82 11.36 -1.94
N LYS A 34 -5.89 12.71 -2.00
CA LYS A 34 -6.47 13.42 -3.16
C LYS A 34 -5.61 13.20 -4.41
N GLN A 35 -4.29 13.28 -4.27
CA GLN A 35 -3.34 13.08 -5.37
C GLN A 35 -3.28 11.61 -5.82
N LEU A 36 -3.32 10.67 -4.86
CA LEU A 36 -3.37 9.24 -5.14
C LEU A 36 -4.61 8.84 -5.95
N ARG A 37 -5.79 9.38 -5.64
CA ARG A 37 -7.04 9.09 -6.37
C ARG A 37 -6.99 9.42 -7.87
N SER A 38 -6.13 10.35 -8.29
CA SER A 38 -5.95 10.67 -9.71
C SER A 38 -4.91 9.79 -10.42
N GLU A 39 -4.07 9.07 -9.67
CA GLU A 39 -2.93 8.31 -10.17
C GLU A 39 -3.14 6.79 -10.09
N VAL A 40 -3.92 6.31 -9.11
CA VAL A 40 -4.27 4.89 -8.96
C VAL A 40 -5.72 4.63 -9.31
N ASP A 41 -6.01 3.41 -9.80
CA ASP A 41 -7.39 2.99 -10.00
C ASP A 41 -8.14 2.80 -8.67
N SER A 42 -9.46 2.68 -8.75
CA SER A 42 -10.30 2.59 -7.56
C SER A 42 -10.07 1.32 -6.72
N ALA A 43 -9.64 0.22 -7.34
CA ALA A 43 -9.35 -1.02 -6.64
C ALA A 43 -8.05 -0.92 -5.84
N ASP A 44 -7.00 -0.39 -6.47
CA ASP A 44 -5.71 -0.13 -5.81
C ASP A 44 -5.86 0.95 -4.73
N ALA A 45 -6.70 1.98 -4.94
CA ALA A 45 -7.01 2.97 -3.90
C ALA A 45 -7.69 2.37 -2.67
N MET A 46 -8.67 1.48 -2.87
CA MET A 46 -9.34 0.76 -1.77
C MET A 46 -8.38 -0.19 -1.06
N LEU A 47 -7.55 -0.91 -1.82
CA LEU A 47 -6.57 -1.84 -1.27
C LEU A 47 -5.51 -1.11 -0.45
N LEU A 48 -5.02 0.04 -0.92
CA LEU A 48 -4.09 0.90 -0.19
C LEU A 48 -4.71 1.35 1.14
N MET A 49 -5.93 1.87 1.12
CA MET A 49 -6.63 2.30 2.33
C MET A 49 -6.82 1.16 3.33
N GLY A 50 -7.27 -0.01 2.85
CA GLY A 50 -7.42 -1.20 3.69
C GLY A 50 -6.10 -1.69 4.27
N SER A 51 -5.00 -1.55 3.51
CA SER A 51 -3.66 -1.93 3.95
C SER A 51 -3.11 -0.99 5.01
N ILE A 52 -3.30 0.32 4.85
CA ILE A 52 -2.98 1.32 5.89
C ILE A 52 -3.70 0.95 7.19
N LEU A 53 -5.03 0.75 7.14
CA LEU A 53 -5.81 0.37 8.32
C LEU A 53 -5.32 -0.93 8.96
N ARG A 54 -5.11 -1.98 8.17
CA ARG A 54 -4.62 -3.28 8.66
C ARG A 54 -3.27 -3.14 9.37
N LEU A 55 -2.32 -2.45 8.74
CA LEU A 55 -0.96 -2.28 9.26
C LEU A 55 -0.96 -1.40 10.51
N THR A 56 -1.79 -0.35 10.56
CA THR A 56 -2.02 0.44 11.78
C THR A 56 -2.56 -0.44 12.91
N MET A 57 -3.53 -1.32 12.64
CA MET A 57 -4.04 -2.27 13.64
C MET A 57 -3.00 -3.30 14.10
N GLN A 58 -2.03 -3.62 13.23
CA GLN A 58 -0.88 -4.48 13.55
C GLN A 58 0.24 -3.72 14.29
N GLN A 59 0.08 -2.41 14.53
CA GLN A 59 1.06 -1.54 15.18
C GLN A 59 2.38 -1.43 14.40
N GLU A 60 2.32 -1.54 13.07
CA GLU A 60 3.47 -1.35 12.19
C GLU A 60 3.78 0.15 12.02
N ASP A 61 5.08 0.50 11.95
CA ASP A 61 5.50 1.88 11.69
C ASP A 61 5.43 2.21 10.19
N LEU A 62 4.26 2.68 9.79
CA LEU A 62 3.97 3.10 8.42
C LEU A 62 4.79 4.31 7.96
N THR A 63 5.35 5.13 8.88
CA THR A 63 6.11 6.33 8.51
C THR A 63 7.43 6.02 7.79
N GLN A 64 7.89 4.77 7.88
CA GLN A 64 9.06 4.29 7.15
C GLN A 64 8.71 3.77 5.75
N MET A 65 7.43 3.60 5.44
CA MET A 65 6.95 3.05 4.17
C MET A 65 6.43 4.16 3.26
N THR A 66 6.63 3.98 1.97
CA THR A 66 5.96 4.75 0.91
C THR A 66 4.56 4.21 0.66
N TYR A 67 3.66 5.02 0.11
CA TYR A 67 2.33 4.55 -0.31
C TYR A 67 2.42 3.37 -1.29
N GLY A 68 3.41 3.37 -2.18
CA GLY A 68 3.70 2.24 -3.08
C GLY A 68 4.09 0.97 -2.32
N GLN A 69 4.96 1.07 -1.31
CA GLN A 69 5.30 -0.09 -0.48
C GLN A 69 4.11 -0.62 0.32
N ILE A 70 3.23 0.26 0.80
CA ILE A 70 2.01 -0.13 1.50
C ILE A 70 1.03 -0.83 0.54
N LEU A 71 0.88 -0.31 -0.68
CA LEU A 71 0.04 -0.93 -1.71
C LEU A 71 0.56 -2.31 -2.11
N GLU A 72 1.87 -2.46 -2.35
CA GLU A 72 2.48 -3.74 -2.66
C GLU A 72 2.33 -4.75 -1.51
N ASN A 73 2.49 -4.30 -0.26
CA ASN A 73 2.19 -5.11 0.91
C ASN A 73 0.71 -5.55 0.94
N GLY A 74 -0.21 -4.66 0.55
CA GLY A 74 -1.61 -4.96 0.32
C GLY A 74 -1.87 -6.04 -0.72
N LYS A 75 -1.24 -5.91 -1.90
CA LYS A 75 -1.34 -6.87 -3.01
C LYS A 75 -0.82 -8.24 -2.61
N ALA A 76 0.34 -8.29 -1.96
CA ALA A 76 0.93 -9.54 -1.46
C ALA A 76 0.01 -10.22 -0.43
N TRP A 77 -0.53 -9.45 0.51
CA TRP A 77 -1.47 -9.99 1.50
C TRP A 77 -2.76 -10.50 0.86
N LYS A 78 -3.32 -9.76 -0.11
CA LYS A 78 -4.53 -10.19 -0.82
C LYS A 78 -4.30 -11.48 -1.59
N ALA A 79 -3.18 -11.59 -2.30
CA ALA A 79 -2.82 -12.82 -3.01
C ALA A 79 -2.68 -14.02 -2.05
N GLU A 80 -2.13 -13.79 -0.86
CA GLU A 80 -2.04 -14.83 0.17
C GLU A 80 -3.42 -15.25 0.70
N GLN A 81 -4.31 -14.29 0.97
CA GLN A 81 -5.69 -14.61 1.38
C GLN A 81 -6.45 -15.38 0.31
N ASP A 82 -6.35 -14.95 -0.95
CA ASP A 82 -7.02 -15.61 -2.08
C ASP A 82 -6.52 -17.07 -2.22
N ARG A 83 -5.23 -17.34 -1.96
CA ARG A 83 -4.66 -18.70 -1.92
C ARG A 83 -5.26 -19.53 -0.78
N ILE A 84 -5.28 -18.99 0.44
CA ILE A 84 -5.82 -19.68 1.62
C ILE A 84 -7.30 -20.03 1.40
N GLU A 85 -8.09 -19.10 0.86
CA GLU A 85 -9.50 -19.32 0.58
C GLU A 85 -9.70 -20.43 -0.47
N ALA A 86 -8.91 -20.43 -1.54
CA ALA A 86 -8.96 -21.49 -2.56
C ALA A 86 -8.60 -22.87 -1.99
N GLU A 87 -7.57 -22.95 -1.16
CA GLU A 87 -7.16 -24.19 -0.49
C GLU A 87 -8.25 -24.70 0.46
N GLN A 88 -8.83 -23.82 1.28
CA GLN A 88 -9.91 -24.18 2.20
C GLN A 88 -11.15 -24.66 1.45
N LYS A 89 -11.53 -23.97 0.36
CA LYS A 89 -12.66 -24.38 -0.47
C LYS A 89 -12.43 -25.76 -1.10
N ALA A 90 -11.23 -26.02 -1.63
CA ALA A 90 -10.88 -27.33 -2.20
C ALA A 90 -10.95 -28.45 -1.15
N LEU A 91 -10.49 -28.19 0.08
CA LEU A 91 -10.58 -29.14 1.19
C LEU A 91 -12.03 -29.43 1.59
N GLN A 92 -12.88 -28.40 1.67
CA GLN A 92 -14.30 -28.55 1.97
C GLN A 92 -15.04 -29.33 0.88
N GLU A 93 -14.78 -29.02 -0.39
CA GLU A 93 -15.37 -29.75 -1.52
C GLU A 93 -14.93 -31.22 -1.54
N LYS A 94 -13.66 -31.50 -1.23
CA LYS A 94 -13.15 -32.87 -1.12
C LYS A 94 -13.84 -33.63 0.03
N ALA A 95 -13.93 -33.03 1.21
CA ALA A 95 -14.60 -33.63 2.36
C ALA A 95 -16.09 -33.93 2.08
N ALA A 96 -16.79 -32.99 1.43
CA ALA A 96 -18.19 -33.17 1.06
C ALA A 96 -18.40 -34.31 0.03
N ARG A 97 -17.47 -34.48 -0.91
CA ARG A 97 -17.50 -35.60 -1.87
C ARG A 97 -17.26 -36.94 -1.18
N GLU A 98 -16.25 -37.03 -0.31
CA GLU A 98 -15.94 -38.24 0.45
C GLU A 98 -17.09 -38.65 1.39
N GLU A 99 -17.80 -37.68 1.98
CA GLU A 99 -19.00 -37.95 2.77
C GLU A 99 -20.18 -38.44 1.92
N ALA A 100 -20.40 -37.86 0.74
CA ALA A 100 -21.49 -38.28 -0.16
C ALA A 100 -21.29 -39.67 -0.78
N GLU A 101 -20.05 -40.14 -0.87
CA GLU A 101 -19.69 -41.47 -1.38
C GLU A 101 -19.73 -42.57 -0.29
N ARG A 102 -19.96 -42.20 0.97
CA ARG A 102 -19.98 -43.11 2.13
C ARG A 102 -21.39 -43.55 2.52
#